data_AF-A0A4R1SBI7-F1
#
_entry.id   AF-A0A4R1SBI7-F1
#
_cell.length_a   1.000
_cell.length_b   1.000
_cell.length_c   1.000
_cell.angle_alpha   90.00
_cell.angle_beta   90.00
_cell.angle_gamma   90.00
#
_symmetry.space_group_name_H-M   'P 1'
#
loop_
_entity.id
_entity.type
_entity.pdbx_description
1 polymer ?
#
loop_
_entity_poly.entity_id
_entity_poly.type
_entity_poly.pdbx_seq_one_letter_code
_entity_poly.pdbx_strand_id
1 'polypeptide(L)'
;MVKRHYRLWLLFVIGILAFGAAMLLARWSRPRSQPPPAPDRPAPAEYSYYIIIEQETGRTITYVSVPVTVGDEYLTSENKMYVVTRVVGNKAYARLK
;
A
#
# COMPACT_ATOMS: atom_id res chain seq x y z
N MET A 1 66.08 14.70 18.18
CA MET A 1 65.31 13.42 18.19
C MET A 1 63.79 13.57 17.99
N VAL A 2 63.24 14.74 17.63
CA VAL A 2 61.77 14.98 17.59
C VAL A 2 61.10 14.64 16.23
N LYS A 3 61.87 14.64 15.13
CA LYS A 3 61.34 14.47 13.75
C LYS A 3 60.73 13.10 13.44
N ARG A 4 61.11 12.04 14.18
CA ARG A 4 60.58 10.68 13.95
C ARG A 4 59.14 10.53 14.43
N HIS A 5 58.78 11.21 15.52
CA HIS A 5 57.45 11.12 16.12
C HIS A 5 56.41 11.88 15.28
N TYR A 6 56.82 12.97 14.63
CA TYR A 6 55.95 13.73 13.72
C TYR A 6 55.55 12.92 12.46
N ARG A 7 56.45 12.07 11.95
CA ARG A 7 56.14 11.18 10.82
C ARG A 7 55.15 10.08 11.20
N LEU A 8 55.31 9.50 12.40
CA LEU A 8 54.34 8.54 12.94
C LEU A 8 52.97 9.17 13.19
N TRP A 9 52.94 10.39 13.73
CA TRP A 9 51.70 11.14 13.93
C TRP A 9 50.99 11.48 12.62
N LEU A 10 51.76 11.89 11.59
CA LEU A 10 51.22 12.20 10.28
C LEU A 10 50.56 10.98 9.62
N LEU A 11 51.21 9.80 9.71
CA LEU A 11 50.64 8.54 9.21
C LEU A 11 49.37 8.14 9.98
N PHE A 12 49.33 8.40 11.29
CA PHE A 12 48.16 8.12 12.11
C PHE A 12 46.94 8.96 11.71
N VAL A 13 47.15 10.26 11.47
CA VAL A 13 46.10 11.19 11.00
C VAL A 13 45.60 10.80 9.60
N ILE A 14 46.50 10.44 8.69
CA ILE A 14 46.13 9.95 7.36
C ILE A 14 45.31 8.66 7.45
N GLY A 15 45.69 7.74 8.36
CA GLY A 15 44.94 6.52 8.61
C GLY A 15 43.51 6.78 9.10
N ILE A 16 43.32 7.72 10.03
CA ILE A 16 41.99 8.11 10.53
C ILE A 16 41.14 8.71 9.41
N LEU A 17 41.74 9.59 8.58
CA LEU A 17 41.05 10.20 7.44
C LEU A 17 40.64 9.15 6.39
N ALA A 18 41.53 8.21 6.08
CA ALA A 18 41.24 7.13 5.14
C ALA A 18 40.12 6.21 5.66
N PHE A 19 40.14 5.89 6.96
CA PHE A 19 39.10 5.09 7.59
C PHE A 19 37.74 5.80 7.61
N GLY A 20 37.72 7.10 7.92
CA GLY A 20 36.52 7.93 7.85
C GLY A 20 35.93 7.99 6.44
N ALA A 21 36.78 8.20 5.42
CA ALA A 21 36.36 8.20 4.02
C ALA A 21 35.78 6.84 3.59
N ALA A 22 36.41 5.73 4.00
CA ALA A 22 35.91 4.39 3.73
C ALA A 22 34.53 4.14 4.37
N MET A 23 34.30 4.62 5.60
CA MET A 23 32.98 4.51 6.25
C MET A 23 31.89 5.32 5.54
N LEU A 24 32.22 6.51 5.02
CA LEU A 24 31.27 7.34 4.26
C LEU A 24 30.90 6.68 2.92
N LEU A 25 31.88 6.12 2.21
CA LEU A 25 31.65 5.38 0.97
C LEU A 25 30.84 4.10 1.20
N ALA A 26 31.12 3.38 2.29
CA ALA A 26 30.36 2.20 2.67
C ALA A 26 28.89 2.53 3.02
N ARG A 27 28.61 3.73 3.51
CA ARG A 27 27.23 4.18 3.77
C ARG A 27 26.49 4.49 2.46
N TRP A 28 27.16 5.09 1.49
CA TRP A 28 26.53 5.46 0.21
C TRP A 28 26.23 4.24 -0.66
N SER A 29 27.05 3.19 -0.57
CA SER A 29 26.93 1.97 -1.37
C SER A 29 25.93 0.94 -0.82
N ARG A 30 25.30 1.16 0.35
CA ARG A 30 24.27 0.24 0.85
C ARG A 30 23.04 0.31 -0.05
N PRO A 31 22.67 -0.77 -0.76
CA PRO A 31 21.42 -0.80 -1.50
C PRO A 31 20.28 -0.53 -0.53
N ARG A 32 19.37 0.36 -0.92
CA ARG A 32 18.17 0.66 -0.14
C ARG A 32 17.39 -0.64 -0.02
N SER A 33 17.32 -1.22 1.19
CA SER A 33 16.56 -2.43 1.44
C SER A 33 15.12 -2.16 1.02
N GLN A 34 14.67 -2.83 -0.02
CA GLN A 34 13.30 -2.70 -0.48
C GLN A 34 12.40 -3.31 0.59
N PRO A 35 11.35 -2.59 1.05
CA PRO A 35 10.39 -3.20 1.94
C PRO A 35 9.82 -4.48 1.29
N PRO A 36 9.51 -5.52 2.07
CA PRO A 36 8.90 -6.72 1.53
C PRO A 36 7.64 -6.34 0.71
N PRO A 37 7.39 -7.04 -0.41
CA PRO A 37 6.19 -6.79 -1.21
C PRO A 37 4.96 -6.89 -0.31
N ALA A 38 4.01 -5.98 -0.50
CA ALA A 38 2.72 -6.08 0.18
C ALA A 38 2.10 -7.45 -0.12
N PRO A 39 1.42 -8.08 0.85
CA PRO A 39 0.77 -9.37 0.61
C PRO A 39 -0.13 -9.27 -0.62
N ASP A 40 -0.09 -10.29 -1.48
CA ASP A 40 -0.94 -10.45 -2.65
C ASP A 40 -2.41 -10.41 -2.20
N ARG A 41 -3.00 -9.21 -2.19
CA ARG A 41 -4.45 -9.11 -2.17
C ARG A 41 -4.89 -9.63 -3.53
N PRO A 42 -5.73 -10.67 -3.59
CA PRO A 42 -6.27 -11.10 -4.87
C PRO A 42 -6.86 -9.86 -5.55
N ALA A 43 -6.45 -9.62 -6.79
CA ALA A 43 -7.05 -8.59 -7.61
C ALA A 43 -8.58 -8.77 -7.52
N PRO A 44 -9.37 -7.71 -7.27
CA PRO A 44 -10.81 -7.83 -7.31
C PRO A 44 -11.18 -8.48 -8.63
N ALA A 45 -11.80 -9.66 -8.60
CA ALA A 45 -12.25 -10.30 -9.82
C ALA A 45 -13.19 -9.31 -10.52
N GLU A 46 -12.83 -8.89 -11.74
CA GLU A 46 -13.70 -8.06 -12.57
C GLU A 46 -14.86 -8.94 -13.03
N TYR A 47 -16.02 -8.76 -12.39
CA TYR A 47 -17.25 -9.41 -12.82
C TYR A 47 -17.88 -8.58 -13.95
N SER A 48 -18.45 -9.25 -14.95
CA SER A 48 -19.17 -8.57 -16.04
C SER A 48 -20.38 -7.76 -15.55
N TYR A 49 -20.92 -8.11 -14.37
CA TYR A 49 -21.96 -7.37 -13.68
C TYR A 49 -21.92 -7.65 -12.17
N TYR A 50 -22.44 -6.70 -11.40
CA TYR A 50 -22.72 -6.82 -9.97
C TYR A 50 -24.23 -6.81 -9.73
N ILE A 51 -24.66 -7.52 -8.69
CA ILE A 51 -26.05 -7.62 -8.25
C ILE A 51 -26.18 -6.80 -6.97
N ILE A 52 -27.01 -5.76 -6.98
CA ILE A 52 -27.35 -5.01 -5.77
C ILE A 52 -28.53 -5.72 -5.10
N ILE A 53 -28.35 -6.11 -3.84
CA ILE A 53 -29.29 -6.94 -3.06
C ILE A 53 -29.65 -6.21 -1.77
N GLU A 54 -30.94 -6.10 -1.47
CA GLU A 54 -31.44 -5.59 -0.20
C GLU A 54 -31.07 -6.55 0.94
N GLN A 55 -30.34 -6.03 1.94
CA GLN A 55 -29.73 -6.85 2.98
C GLN A 55 -30.75 -7.57 3.87
N GLU A 56 -31.88 -6.94 4.16
CA GLU A 56 -32.89 -7.48 5.11
C GLU A 56 -33.79 -8.52 4.47
N THR A 57 -34.17 -8.31 3.21
CA THR A 57 -35.14 -9.17 2.50
C THR A 57 -34.46 -10.18 1.57
N GLY A 58 -33.18 -9.96 1.22
CA GLY A 58 -32.49 -10.70 0.18
C GLY A 58 -33.01 -10.38 -1.24
N ARG A 59 -33.89 -9.39 -1.39
CA ARG A 59 -34.49 -9.00 -2.67
C ARG A 59 -33.43 -8.38 -3.57
N THR A 60 -33.37 -8.80 -4.83
CA THR A 60 -32.53 -8.12 -5.82
C THR A 60 -33.13 -6.75 -6.15
N ILE A 61 -32.33 -5.71 -5.98
CA ILE A 61 -32.71 -4.33 -6.28
C ILE A 61 -32.43 -4.07 -7.77
N THR A 62 -31.21 -4.34 -8.23
CA THR A 62 -30.82 -4.11 -9.63
C THR A 62 -29.54 -4.87 -10.01
N TYR A 63 -29.17 -4.81 -11.29
CA TYR A 63 -27.91 -5.27 -11.86
C TYR A 63 -27.14 -4.10 -12.46
N VAL A 64 -25.83 -4.03 -12.22
CA VAL A 64 -24.98 -2.96 -12.73
C VAL A 64 -23.72 -3.52 -13.36
N SER A 65 -23.31 -2.95 -14.50
CA SER A 65 -22.10 -3.38 -15.22
C SER A 65 -20.83 -2.64 -14.77
N VAL A 66 -20.91 -1.88 -13.69
CA VAL A 66 -19.78 -1.15 -13.10
C VAL A 66 -19.39 -1.79 -11.77
N PRO A 67 -18.09 -1.77 -11.40
CA PRO A 67 -17.64 -2.23 -10.10
C PRO A 67 -18.37 -1.50 -8.96
N VAL A 68 -18.80 -2.26 -7.95
CA VAL A 68 -19.49 -1.73 -6.77
C VAL A 68 -18.60 -1.88 -5.54
N THR A 69 -18.50 -0.83 -4.75
CA THR A 69 -17.72 -0.75 -3.52
C THR A 69 -18.59 -0.49 -2.30
N VAL A 70 -18.05 -0.78 -1.11
CA VAL A 70 -18.74 -0.49 0.15
C VAL A 70 -18.80 1.02 0.34
N GLY A 71 -20.00 1.53 0.65
CA GLY A 71 -20.29 2.95 0.76
C GLY A 71 -20.97 3.55 -0.47
N ASP A 72 -20.99 2.84 -1.60
CA ASP A 72 -21.71 3.31 -2.79
C ASP A 72 -23.22 3.44 -2.52
N GLU A 73 -23.83 4.45 -3.12
CA GLU A 73 -25.24 4.76 -2.98
C GLU A 73 -26.02 4.41 -4.25
N TYR A 74 -27.23 3.88 -4.07
CA TYR A 74 -28.15 3.58 -5.16
C TYR A 74 -29.53 4.19 -4.87
N LEU A 75 -29.97 5.09 -5.75
CA LEU A 75 -31.28 5.73 -5.70
C LEU A 75 -32.25 5.01 -6.66
N THR A 76 -33.36 4.49 -6.14
CA THR A 76 -34.40 3.85 -6.96
C THR A 76 -35.37 4.86 -7.56
N SER A 77 -36.17 4.42 -8.54
CA SER A 77 -37.29 5.18 -9.13
C SER A 77 -38.34 5.60 -8.11
N GLU A 78 -38.48 4.85 -7.01
CA GLU A 78 -39.42 5.15 -5.92
C GLU A 78 -38.82 6.10 -4.87
N ASN A 79 -37.73 6.79 -5.21
CA ASN A 79 -37.02 7.71 -4.31
C ASN A 79 -36.51 7.03 -3.02
N LYS A 80 -36.12 5.75 -3.11
CA LYS A 80 -35.49 5.02 -2.00
C LYS A 80 -33.98 5.03 -2.18
N MET A 81 -33.25 5.47 -1.15
CA MET A 81 -31.79 5.50 -1.16
C MET A 81 -31.23 4.29 -0.43
N TYR A 82 -30.39 3.50 -1.10
CA TYR A 82 -29.71 2.36 -0.53
C TYR A 82 -28.21 2.61 -0.45
N VAL A 83 -27.56 2.15 0.62
CA VAL A 83 -26.10 2.22 0.80
C VAL A 83 -25.52 0.81 0.86
N VAL A 84 -24.49 0.54 0.06
CA VAL A 84 -23.80 -0.75 0.04
C VAL A 84 -23.00 -0.94 1.33
N THR A 85 -23.30 -1.99 2.08
CA THR A 85 -22.67 -2.31 3.37
C THR A 85 -21.62 -3.42 3.25
N ARG A 86 -21.76 -4.29 2.25
CA ARG A 86 -20.87 -5.45 2.06
C ARG A 86 -20.89 -5.92 0.61
N VAL A 87 -19.72 -6.28 0.09
CA VAL A 87 -19.58 -6.92 -1.23
C VAL A 87 -18.99 -8.32 -1.06
N VAL A 88 -19.64 -9.34 -1.63
CA VAL A 88 -19.17 -10.74 -1.63
C VAL A 88 -19.25 -11.27 -3.06
N GLY A 89 -18.10 -11.43 -3.70
CA GLY A 89 -18.03 -11.76 -5.12
C GLY A 89 -18.69 -10.66 -5.98
N ASN A 90 -19.63 -11.05 -6.84
CA ASN A 90 -20.42 -10.11 -7.64
C ASN A 90 -21.70 -9.61 -6.95
N LYS A 91 -21.88 -9.89 -5.65
CA LYS A 91 -23.08 -9.49 -4.89
C LYS A 91 -22.75 -8.33 -3.95
N ALA A 92 -23.40 -7.21 -4.16
CA ALA A 92 -23.37 -6.04 -3.28
C ALA A 92 -24.63 -6.03 -2.41
N TYR A 93 -24.47 -6.21 -1.11
CA TYR A 93 -25.56 -6.10 -0.13
C TYR A 93 -25.69 -4.64 0.29
N ALA A 94 -26.90 -4.11 0.20
CA ALA A 94 -27.22 -2.73 0.50
C ALA A 94 -28.38 -2.62 1.49
N ARG A 95 -28.34 -1.58 2.33
CA ARG A 95 -29.37 -1.27 3.33
C ARG A 95 -30.06 0.04 2.94
N LEU A 96 -31.36 0.14 3.21
CA LEU A 96 -32.09 1.41 3.08
C LEU A 96 -31.50 2.45 4.05
N LYS A 97 -31.16 3.63 3.53
CA LYS A 97 -30.61 4.76 4.29
C LYS A 97 -31.71 5.50 5.05
#